data_AF-A0A538KKF7-F1
#
_entry.id   AF-A0A538KKF7-F1
#
_cell.length_a   1.000
_cell.length_b   1.000
_cell.length_c   1.000
_cell.angle_alpha   90.00
_cell.angle_beta   90.00
_cell.angle_gamma   90.00
#
_symmetry.space_group_name_H-M   'P 1'
#
loop_
_entity.id
_entity.type
_entity.pdbx_description
1 polymer ?
#
loop_
_entity_poly.entity_id
_entity_poly.type
_entity_poly.pdbx_seq_one_letter_code
_entity_poly.pdbx_strand_id
1 'polypeptide(L)'
;MRGQERQPTEEELRAAYEAELKRVRVDDVLVQTVLSLISLGGRKAGLAPGSEDERDPEQLRQAIEGARTLLPLVEPVLGPEAAKVRDAVSQLQLAYARIAREPGEPGEPGEPPSQAPREAEQPPGPGPAQSSGRLWVPGQ
;
A
#
# COMPACT_ATOMS: atom_id res chain seq x y z
N MET A 1 19.13 10.95 -54.99
CA MET A 1 18.76 12.12 -54.17
C MET A 1 18.13 11.62 -52.89
N ARG A 2 18.74 11.90 -51.72
CA ARG A 2 18.13 11.54 -50.41
C ARG A 2 16.98 12.53 -50.17
N GLY A 3 15.76 12.03 -50.01
CA GLY A 3 14.62 12.85 -49.64
C GLY A 3 14.88 13.48 -48.28
N GLN A 4 14.85 14.80 -48.20
CA GLN A 4 14.82 15.50 -46.92
C GLN A 4 13.48 15.19 -46.27
N GLU A 5 13.50 14.45 -45.16
CA GLU A 5 12.32 14.29 -44.29
C GLU A 5 11.93 15.68 -43.78
N ARG A 6 10.85 16.23 -44.34
CA ARG A 6 10.26 17.48 -43.85
C ARG A 6 9.75 17.21 -42.44
N GLN A 7 10.15 18.04 -41.48
CA GLN A 7 9.59 17.99 -40.13
C GLN A 7 8.07 18.29 -40.19
N PRO A 8 7.23 17.51 -39.50
CA PRO A 8 5.80 17.77 -39.43
C PRO A 8 5.52 19.15 -38.87
N THR A 9 4.51 19.82 -39.41
CA THR A 9 3.99 21.08 -38.88
C THR A 9 3.21 20.85 -37.57
N GLU A 10 3.02 21.90 -36.77
CA GLU A 10 2.26 21.81 -35.52
C GLU A 10 0.82 21.32 -35.74
N GLU A 11 0.17 21.75 -36.81
CA GLU A 11 -1.18 21.32 -37.17
C GLU A 11 -1.22 19.83 -37.55
N GLU A 12 -0.24 19.36 -38.32
CA GLU A 12 -0.10 17.93 -38.66
C GLU A 12 0.16 17.09 -37.40
N LEU A 13 0.99 17.57 -36.46
CA LEU A 13 1.24 16.89 -35.18
C LEU A 13 -0.03 16.80 -34.33
N ARG A 14 -0.81 17.89 -34.25
CA ARG A 14 -2.08 17.90 -33.51
C ARG A 14 -3.10 16.95 -34.14
N ALA A 15 -3.25 16.98 -35.45
CA ALA A 15 -4.16 16.09 -36.16
C ALA A 15 -3.77 14.62 -35.99
N ALA A 16 -2.47 14.31 -36.01
CA ALA A 16 -1.95 12.97 -35.74
C ALA A 16 -2.27 12.52 -34.30
N TYR A 17 -2.02 13.39 -33.30
CA TYR A 17 -2.33 13.09 -31.91
C TYR A 17 -3.83 12.84 -31.67
N GLU A 18 -4.70 13.69 -32.23
CA GLU A 18 -6.16 13.50 -32.15
C GLU A 18 -6.62 12.21 -32.84
N ALA A 19 -5.96 11.82 -33.94
CA ALA A 19 -6.23 10.55 -34.62
C ALA A 19 -5.81 9.34 -33.77
N GLU A 20 -4.68 9.41 -33.05
CA GLU A 20 -4.28 8.35 -32.11
C GLU A 20 -5.25 8.26 -30.93
N LEU A 21 -5.63 9.38 -30.32
CA LEU A 21 -6.59 9.39 -29.21
C LEU A 21 -7.94 8.74 -29.58
N LYS A 22 -8.40 8.90 -30.82
CA LYS A 22 -9.62 8.24 -31.31
C LYS A 22 -9.51 6.72 -31.40
N ARG A 23 -8.29 6.16 -31.50
CA ARG A 23 -8.06 4.71 -31.58
C ARG A 23 -7.91 4.07 -30.21
N VAL A 24 -7.47 4.82 -29.20
CA VAL A 24 -7.28 4.31 -27.85
C VAL A 24 -8.62 3.95 -27.24
N ARG A 25 -8.78 2.68 -26.83
CA ARG A 25 -9.96 2.23 -26.09
C ARG A 25 -9.69 2.31 -24.60
N VAL A 26 -10.71 2.72 -23.84
CA VAL A 26 -10.66 2.73 -22.37
C VAL A 26 -10.39 1.33 -21.82
N ASP A 27 -11.01 0.30 -22.40
CA ASP A 27 -10.81 -1.10 -22.06
C ASP A 27 -9.32 -1.51 -22.10
N ASP A 28 -8.61 -1.12 -23.15
CA ASP A 28 -7.19 -1.45 -23.35
C ASP A 28 -6.33 -0.76 -22.28
N VAL A 29 -6.64 0.50 -21.95
CA VAL A 29 -5.96 1.25 -20.88
C VAL A 29 -6.19 0.60 -19.52
N LEU A 30 -7.41 0.15 -19.24
CA LEU A 30 -7.74 -0.54 -17.99
C LEU A 30 -7.01 -1.89 -17.89
N VAL A 31 -6.98 -2.67 -18.97
CA VAL A 31 -6.22 -3.93 -19.03
C VAL A 31 -4.74 -3.68 -18.77
N GLN A 32 -4.13 -2.71 -19.48
CA GLN A 32 -2.73 -2.36 -19.29
C GLN A 32 -2.44 -1.88 -17.86
N THR A 33 -3.37 -1.14 -17.25
CA THR A 33 -3.27 -0.68 -15.86
C THR A 33 -3.25 -1.85 -14.89
N VAL A 34 -4.17 -2.81 -15.03
CA VAL A 34 -4.20 -4.01 -14.18
C VAL A 34 -2.90 -4.82 -14.30
N LEU A 35 -2.41 -5.04 -15.53
CA LEU A 35 -1.15 -5.75 -15.76
C LEU A 35 0.06 -5.01 -15.16
N SER A 36 0.04 -3.68 -15.23
CA SER A 36 1.07 -2.83 -14.64
C SER A 36 1.05 -2.90 -13.11
N LEU A 37 -0.13 -2.85 -12.49
CA LEU A 37 -0.29 -3.02 -11.03
C LEU A 37 0.19 -4.39 -10.57
N ILE A 38 -0.10 -5.47 -11.31
CA ILE A 38 0.39 -6.81 -10.99
C ILE A 38 1.93 -6.86 -11.07
N SER A 39 2.50 -6.28 -12.13
CA SER A 39 3.96 -6.26 -12.33
C SER A 39 4.67 -5.45 -11.23
N LEU A 40 4.17 -4.26 -10.90
CA LEU A 40 4.70 -3.44 -9.80
C LEU A 40 4.50 -4.14 -8.46
N GLY A 41 3.33 -4.73 -8.21
CA GLY A 41 3.06 -5.51 -7.01
C GLY A 41 4.06 -6.66 -6.83
N GLY A 42 4.39 -7.39 -7.89
CA GLY A 42 5.41 -8.43 -7.86
C GLY A 42 6.78 -7.91 -7.41
N ARG A 43 7.19 -6.72 -7.90
CA ARG A 43 8.43 -6.06 -7.45
C ARG A 43 8.36 -5.66 -5.98
N LYS A 44 7.26 -5.02 -5.55
CA LYS A 44 7.05 -4.56 -4.15
C LYS A 44 6.85 -5.71 -3.17
N ALA A 45 6.54 -6.91 -3.67
CA ALA A 45 6.55 -8.14 -2.90
C ALA A 45 7.94 -8.80 -2.82
N GLY A 46 8.96 -8.30 -3.53
CA GLY A 46 10.26 -8.95 -3.63
C GLY A 46 10.23 -10.28 -4.38
N LEU A 47 9.27 -10.46 -5.30
CA LEU A 47 9.10 -11.69 -6.07
C LEU A 47 9.77 -11.63 -7.46
N ALA A 48 10.04 -10.42 -7.95
CA ALA A 48 10.75 -10.25 -9.21
C ALA A 48 12.26 -10.41 -8.99
N PRO A 49 13.01 -10.99 -9.95
CA PRO A 49 14.46 -11.09 -9.85
C PRO A 49 15.11 -9.71 -9.63
N GLY A 50 15.92 -9.58 -8.57
CA GLY A 50 16.61 -8.33 -8.24
C GLY A 50 15.70 -7.24 -7.69
N SER A 51 14.59 -7.59 -7.03
CA SER A 51 13.69 -6.65 -6.36
C SER A 51 13.55 -6.93 -4.86
N GLU A 52 14.44 -7.73 -4.29
CA GLU A 52 14.43 -8.11 -2.87
C GLU A 52 14.55 -6.88 -1.95
N ASP A 53 15.30 -5.86 -2.38
CA ASP A 53 15.50 -4.57 -1.71
C ASP A 53 14.36 -3.57 -1.98
N GLU A 54 13.47 -3.85 -2.92
CA GLU A 54 12.32 -2.99 -3.25
C GLU A 54 11.05 -3.33 -2.47
N ARG A 55 11.13 -4.24 -1.49
CA ARG A 55 9.98 -4.68 -0.68
C ARG A 55 9.30 -3.48 -0.02
N ASP A 56 8.03 -3.30 -0.34
CA ASP A 56 7.19 -2.23 0.22
C ASP A 56 5.78 -2.79 0.44
N PRO A 57 5.44 -3.17 1.69
CA PRO A 57 4.12 -3.74 2.00
C PRO A 57 2.97 -2.80 1.67
N GLU A 58 3.14 -1.49 1.85
CA GLU A 58 2.07 -0.53 1.63
C GLU A 58 1.81 -0.34 0.13
N GLN A 59 2.86 -0.20 -0.68
CA GLN A 59 2.69 -0.16 -2.14
C GLN A 59 2.16 -1.49 -2.70
N LEU A 60 2.58 -2.63 -2.14
CA LEU A 60 2.01 -3.94 -2.51
C LEU A 60 0.50 -4.00 -2.21
N ARG A 61 0.08 -3.51 -1.03
CA ARG A 61 -1.34 -3.42 -0.66
C ARG A 61 -2.11 -2.55 -1.66
N GLN A 62 -1.58 -1.38 -2.02
CA GLN A 62 -2.20 -0.48 -3.00
C GLN A 62 -2.34 -1.14 -4.37
N ALA A 63 -1.30 -1.84 -4.84
CA ALA A 63 -1.32 -2.56 -6.11
C ALA A 63 -2.39 -3.66 -6.13
N ILE A 64 -2.50 -4.45 -5.05
CA ILE A 64 -3.51 -5.50 -4.88
C ILE A 64 -4.91 -4.89 -4.93
N GLU A 65 -5.19 -3.87 -4.13
CA GLU A 65 -6.52 -3.29 -4.04
C GLU A 65 -6.93 -2.60 -5.36
N GLY A 66 -6.01 -1.89 -6.01
CA GLY A 66 -6.23 -1.31 -7.33
C GLY A 66 -6.55 -2.37 -8.38
N ALA A 67 -5.74 -3.44 -8.45
CA ALA A 67 -5.96 -4.51 -9.41
C ALA A 67 -7.30 -5.23 -9.18
N ARG A 68 -7.65 -5.55 -7.92
CA ARG A 68 -8.92 -6.19 -7.55
C ARG A 68 -10.14 -5.33 -7.90
N THR A 69 -10.02 -4.02 -7.72
CA THR A 69 -11.10 -3.08 -8.02
C THR A 69 -11.37 -2.97 -9.51
N LEU A 70 -10.30 -2.96 -10.32
CA LEU A 70 -10.40 -2.81 -11.78
C LEU A 70 -10.69 -4.13 -12.51
N LEU A 71 -10.27 -5.27 -11.94
CA LEU A 71 -10.35 -6.57 -12.61
C LEU A 71 -11.76 -6.91 -13.14
N PRO A 72 -12.86 -6.76 -12.37
CA PRO A 72 -14.21 -7.06 -12.87
C PRO A 72 -14.62 -6.27 -14.12
N LEU A 73 -14.05 -5.08 -14.32
CA LEU A 73 -14.34 -4.25 -15.50
C LEU A 73 -13.66 -4.78 -16.78
N VAL A 74 -12.52 -5.44 -16.63
CA VAL A 74 -11.70 -5.92 -17.76
C VAL A 74 -11.84 -7.41 -18.02
N GLU A 75 -12.44 -8.17 -17.11
CA GLU A 75 -12.71 -9.61 -17.27
C GLU A 75 -13.43 -9.96 -18.59
N PRO A 76 -14.47 -9.22 -19.03
CA PRO A 76 -15.14 -9.51 -20.30
C PRO A 76 -14.21 -9.37 -21.52
N VAL A 77 -13.25 -8.45 -21.44
CA VAL A 77 -12.28 -8.16 -22.51
C VAL A 77 -11.15 -9.18 -22.52
N LEU A 78 -10.68 -9.58 -21.34
CA LEU A 78 -9.65 -10.61 -21.16
C LEU A 78 -10.13 -12.01 -21.55
N GLY A 79 -11.43 -12.29 -21.41
CA GLY A 79 -12.01 -13.59 -21.74
C GLY A 79 -11.33 -14.73 -20.96
N PRO A 80 -10.85 -15.80 -21.64
CA PRO A 80 -10.18 -16.92 -20.97
C PRO A 80 -8.94 -16.54 -20.15
N GLU A 81 -8.23 -15.47 -20.55
CA GLU A 81 -7.01 -15.02 -19.87
C GLU A 81 -7.29 -14.39 -18.50
N ALA A 82 -8.54 -14.00 -18.23
CA ALA A 82 -8.96 -13.45 -16.94
C ALA A 82 -8.61 -14.36 -15.76
N ALA A 83 -8.61 -15.68 -15.96
CA ALA A 83 -8.24 -16.64 -14.92
C ALA A 83 -6.79 -16.46 -14.48
N LYS A 84 -5.85 -16.32 -15.42
CA LYS A 84 -4.43 -16.11 -15.10
C LYS A 84 -4.19 -14.79 -14.37
N VAL A 85 -4.95 -13.76 -14.73
CA VAL A 85 -4.87 -12.44 -14.06
C VAL A 85 -5.39 -12.53 -12.62
N ARG A 86 -6.51 -13.23 -12.38
CA ARG A 86 -7.00 -13.52 -11.01
C ARG A 86 -6.00 -14.30 -10.17
N ASP A 87 -5.37 -15.31 -10.78
CA ASP A 87 -4.35 -16.13 -10.10
C ASP A 87 -3.14 -15.27 -9.70
N ALA A 88 -2.67 -14.39 -10.60
CA ALA A 88 -1.58 -13.47 -10.29
C ALA A 88 -1.92 -12.52 -9.13
N VAL A 89 -3.13 -11.95 -9.11
CA VAL A 89 -3.58 -11.11 -7.97
C VAL A 89 -3.64 -11.92 -6.67
N SER A 90 -4.11 -13.17 -6.73
CA SER A 90 -4.17 -14.06 -5.57
C SER A 90 -2.76 -14.38 -5.02
N GLN A 91 -1.78 -14.58 -5.90
CA GLN A 91 -0.38 -14.77 -5.49
C GLN A 91 0.20 -13.55 -4.77
N LEU A 92 -0.13 -12.34 -5.24
CA LEU A 92 0.27 -11.11 -4.55
C LEU A 92 -0.37 -10.99 -3.17
N GLN A 93 -1.65 -11.33 -3.02
CA GLN A 93 -2.33 -11.35 -1.72
C GLN A 93 -1.67 -12.32 -0.73
N LEU A 94 -1.30 -13.51 -1.19
CA LEU A 94 -0.58 -14.48 -0.37
C LEU A 94 0.81 -13.96 0.03
N ALA A 95 1.52 -13.27 -0.88
CA ALA A 95 2.81 -12.65 -0.57
C ALA A 95 2.65 -11.54 0.48
N TYR A 96 1.67 -10.66 0.32
CA TYR A 96 1.35 -9.62 1.30
C TYR A 96 1.04 -10.20 2.69
N ALA A 97 0.23 -11.26 2.75
CA ALA A 97 -0.11 -11.92 4.01
C ALA A 97 1.11 -12.57 4.69
N ARG A 98 2.10 -13.04 3.93
CA ARG A 98 3.37 -13.54 4.50
C ARG A 98 4.19 -12.41 5.10
N ILE A 99 4.37 -11.32 4.35
CA ILE A 99 5.12 -10.14 4.78
C ILE A 99 4.48 -9.52 6.04
N ALA A 100 3.16 -9.41 6.08
CA ALA A 100 2.43 -8.86 7.23
C ALA A 100 2.52 -9.73 8.51
N ARG A 101 2.96 -10.99 8.39
CA ARG A 101 3.17 -11.92 9.53
C ARG A 101 4.63 -12.00 9.97
N GLU A 102 5.57 -11.46 9.20
CA GLU A 102 6.96 -11.35 9.64
C GLU A 102 6.99 -10.43 10.87
N PRO A 103 7.53 -10.88 12.02
CA PRO A 103 7.72 -10.01 13.16
C PRO A 103 8.59 -8.86 12.71
N GLY A 104 8.03 -7.65 12.64
CA GLY A 104 8.77 -6.47 12.21
C GLY A 104 10.03 -6.33 13.07
N GLU A 105 11.17 -6.12 12.43
CA GLU A 105 12.29 -5.52 13.13
C GLU A 105 11.77 -4.26 13.81
N PRO A 106 11.94 -4.10 15.14
CA PRO A 106 11.53 -2.89 15.80
C PRO A 106 12.37 -1.75 15.21
N GLY A 107 11.74 -0.96 14.34
CA GLY A 107 12.25 0.36 14.02
C GLY A 107 12.53 1.07 15.33
N GLU A 108 13.72 1.64 15.44
CA GLU A 108 14.24 2.29 16.64
C GLU A 108 13.12 3.12 17.31
N PRO A 109 12.77 2.85 18.58
CA PRO A 109 11.85 3.72 19.28
C PRO A 109 12.52 5.10 19.37
N GLY A 110 12.03 6.02 18.55
CA GLY A 110 12.32 7.45 18.71
C GLY A 110 12.09 7.81 20.17
N GLU A 111 13.12 8.37 20.79
CA GLU A 111 13.15 8.75 22.20
C GLU A 111 11.85 9.45 22.61
N PRO A 112 11.18 9.01 23.69
CA PRO A 112 10.11 9.81 24.26
C PRO A 112 10.70 11.15 24.73
N PRO A 113 9.99 12.28 24.57
CA PRO A 113 10.50 13.56 25.04
C PRO A 113 10.74 13.49 26.55
N SER A 114 12.00 13.76 26.91
CA SER A 114 12.48 13.91 28.29
C SER A 114 11.57 14.86 29.06
N GLN A 115 10.77 14.32 29.99
CA GLN A 115 10.08 15.13 30.98
C GLN A 115 11.08 15.47 32.09
N ALA A 116 11.43 16.76 32.18
CA ALA A 116 12.28 17.31 33.22
C ALA A 116 11.75 17.00 34.64
N PRO A 117 12.61 16.90 35.67
CA PRO A 117 12.17 16.57 37.02
C PRO A 117 11.39 17.73 37.65
N ARG A 118 10.23 17.44 38.24
CA ARG A 118 9.59 18.35 39.20
C ARG A 118 10.16 18.06 40.59
N GLU A 119 10.84 19.06 41.14
CA GLU A 119 11.27 19.13 42.53
C GLU A 119 10.37 20.13 43.29
N ALA A 120 10.25 19.94 44.61
CA ALA A 120 9.40 20.62 45.63
C ALA A 120 8.03 19.96 45.88
N GLU A 121 7.55 19.69 47.10
CA GLU A 121 8.02 19.95 48.48
C GLU A 121 7.18 19.04 49.43
N GLN A 122 7.64 18.88 50.68
CA GLN A 122 7.15 17.95 51.73
C GLN A 122 5.79 18.34 52.40
N PRO A 123 5.19 17.47 53.24
CA PRO A 123 3.74 17.37 53.48
C PRO A 123 3.24 18.14 54.72
N PRO A 124 1.92 18.38 54.89
CA PRO A 124 1.35 18.72 56.19
C PRO A 124 0.89 17.45 56.94
N GLY A 125 1.13 17.47 58.26
CA GLY A 125 0.92 16.38 59.20
C GLY A 125 -0.55 16.08 59.60
N PRO A 126 -0.74 15.25 60.65
CA PRO A 126 -1.90 14.38 60.81
C PRO A 126 -3.10 15.08 61.46
N GLY A 127 -4.29 14.84 60.89
CA GLY A 127 -5.57 15.25 61.46
C GLY A 127 -6.20 14.15 62.33
N PRO A 128 -6.77 14.47 63.51
CA PRO A 128 -7.29 13.47 64.44
C PRO A 128 -8.77 13.19 64.16
N ALA A 129 -9.09 11.98 63.70
CA ALA A 129 -10.42 11.41 63.85
C ALA A 129 -10.30 9.88 63.83
N GLN A 130 -10.21 9.34 65.03
CA GLN A 130 -10.32 7.93 65.33
C GLN A 130 -11.74 7.41 65.05
N SER A 131 -11.81 6.09 64.86
CA SER A 131 -12.98 5.23 65.10
C SER A 131 -14.04 5.29 63.98
N SER A 132 -14.58 4.20 63.45
CA SER A 132 -14.81 2.86 63.96
C SER A 132 -15.13 1.93 62.79
N GLY A 133 -14.89 0.61 62.94
CA GLY A 133 -15.68 -0.39 62.23
C GLY A 133 -14.97 -1.36 61.28
N ARG A 134 -14.09 -2.19 61.84
CA ARG A 134 -14.01 -3.65 61.65
C ARG A 134 -14.26 -4.26 60.25
N LEU A 135 -13.20 -4.94 59.80
CA LEU A 135 -13.14 -6.25 59.13
C LEU A 135 -13.87 -6.42 57.79
N TRP A 136 -13.07 -6.36 56.72
CA TRP A 136 -13.32 -7.06 55.47
C TRP A 136 -12.86 -8.53 55.60
N VAL A 137 -13.70 -9.48 55.17
CA VAL A 137 -13.32 -10.90 54.97
C VAL A 137 -13.87 -11.34 53.61
N PRO A 138 -13.05 -11.88 52.69
CA PRO A 138 -13.52 -12.48 51.45
C PRO A 138 -13.65 -14.01 51.59
N GLY A 139 -14.65 -14.58 50.92
CA GLY A 139 -14.66 -15.99 50.51
C GLY A 139 -15.55 -16.92 51.32
N GLN A 140 -16.79 -17.12 50.83
CA GLN A 140 -17.44 -18.37 50.37
C GLN A 140 -18.89 -18.03 50.04
#